data_AF-A0A7S3PBJ9-F1
#
_entry.id   AF-A0A7S3PBJ9-F1
#
_cell.length_a   1.000
_cell.length_b   1.000
_cell.length_c   1.000
_cell.angle_alpha   90.00
_cell.angle_beta   90.00
_cell.angle_gamma   90.00
#
_symmetry.space_group_name_H-M   'P 1'
#
loop_
_entity.id
_entity.type
_entity.pdbx_description
1 polymer ?
#
loop_
_entity_poly.entity_id
_entity_poly.type
_entity_poly.pdbx_seq_one_letter_code
_entity_poly.pdbx_strand_id
1 'polypeptide(L)'
;GYSSVPLLEVAQLPRGGISIQTKAVGAVQFGIPPETIKDSMRLGLEVPRVFVVPVERFCREIGPALGINLAEFEFPAYFNFFVRKKKVVLVVDSDEAERNIRSVFEETL
;
A
#
# COMPACT_ATOMS: atom_id res chain seq x y z
N GLY A 1 -27.77 -2.92 6.08
CA GLY A 1 -27.24 -3.25 4.75
C GLY A 1 -26.13 -2.28 4.41
N TYR A 2 -25.17 -2.64 3.55
CA TYR A 2 -24.03 -1.80 3.17
C TYR A 2 -24.40 -0.38 2.70
N SER A 3 -25.66 -0.15 2.33
CA SER A 3 -26.27 1.14 1.98
C SER A 3 -26.35 2.17 3.11
N SER A 4 -26.14 1.80 4.38
CA SER A 4 -26.09 2.75 5.51
C SER A 4 -24.67 3.18 5.90
N VAL A 5 -23.64 2.68 5.20
CA VAL A 5 -22.24 3.05 5.47
C VAL A 5 -21.96 4.38 4.76
N PRO A 6 -21.48 5.43 5.48
CA PRO A 6 -21.11 6.68 4.84
C PRO A 6 -20.07 6.43 3.74
N LEU A 7 -20.23 7.08 2.59
CA LEU A 7 -19.22 7.05 1.53
C LEU A 7 -17.92 7.62 2.10
N LEU A 8 -16.87 6.81 2.06
CA LEU A 8 -15.53 7.24 2.45
C LEU A 8 -14.94 8.12 1.34
N GLU A 9 -14.05 9.03 1.71
CA GLU A 9 -13.28 9.78 0.73
C GLU A 9 -12.27 8.83 0.06
N VAL A 10 -12.36 8.72 -1.26
CA VAL A 10 -11.56 7.81 -2.08
C VAL A 10 -10.73 8.63 -3.07
N ALA A 11 -9.42 8.44 -3.05
CA ALA A 11 -8.49 9.05 -4.00
C ALA A 11 -7.79 7.95 -4.84
N GLN A 12 -7.90 8.06 -6.16
CA GLN A 12 -7.14 7.23 -7.10
C GLN A 12 -5.73 7.80 -7.24
N LEU A 13 -4.70 6.95 -7.10
CA LEU A 13 -3.32 7.40 -7.22
C LEU A 13 -2.86 7.28 -8.68
N PRO A 14 -2.17 8.30 -9.26
CA PRO A 14 -1.69 8.29 -10.64
C PRO A 14 -0.87 7.06 -11.05
N ARG A 15 -0.06 6.50 -10.14
CA ARG A 15 0.75 5.30 -10.39
C ARG A 15 0.01 3.99 -10.12
N GLY A 16 -1.28 4.07 -9.81
CA GLY A 16 -2.13 2.94 -9.45
C GLY A 16 -2.33 2.80 -7.94
N GLY A 17 -3.36 2.04 -7.58
CA GLY A 17 -3.81 1.90 -6.19
C GLY A 17 -4.80 2.98 -5.77
N ILE A 18 -5.37 2.79 -4.59
CA ILE A 18 -6.47 3.60 -4.06
C ILE A 18 -6.14 3.98 -2.62
N SER A 19 -6.22 5.27 -2.29
CA SER A 19 -6.18 5.75 -0.91
C SER A 19 -7.58 6.03 -0.41
N ILE A 20 -7.92 5.51 0.77
CA ILE A 20 -9.21 5.69 1.42
C ILE A 20 -8.98 6.31 2.79
N GLN A 21 -9.62 7.45 3.06
CA GLN A 21 -9.55 8.08 4.37
C GLN A 21 -10.55 7.44 5.32
N THR A 22 -10.05 6.91 6.44
CA THR A 22 -10.88 6.31 7.49
C THR A 22 -10.82 7.13 8.78
N LYS A 23 -11.92 7.13 9.54
CA LYS A 23 -11.97 7.82 10.85
C LYS A 23 -11.10 7.12 11.92
N ALA A 24 -10.93 5.80 11.82
CA ALA A 24 -10.29 5.01 12.87
C ALA A 24 -8.76 4.99 12.76
N VAL A 25 -8.21 4.83 11.54
CA VAL A 25 -6.77 4.60 11.33
C VAL A 25 -6.11 5.60 10.37
N GLY A 26 -6.88 6.57 9.86
CA GLY A 26 -6.43 7.53 8.86
C GLY A 26 -6.41 6.93 7.46
N ALA A 27 -5.42 7.33 6.65
CA ALA A 27 -5.27 6.85 5.28
C ALA A 27 -4.91 5.35 5.22
N VAL A 28 -5.75 4.59 4.50
CA VAL A 28 -5.54 3.19 4.13
C VAL A 28 -5.30 3.12 2.62
N GLN A 29 -4.23 2.46 2.17
CA GLN A 29 -3.93 2.33 0.75
C GLN A 29 -4.11 0.89 0.27
N PHE A 30 -4.84 0.71 -0.83
CA PHE A 30 -5.00 -0.56 -1.54
C PHE A 30 -4.06 -0.59 -2.74
N GLY A 31 -3.26 -1.64 -2.83
CA GLY A 31 -2.18 -1.71 -3.82
C GLY A 31 -1.00 -0.83 -3.42
N ILE A 32 0.20 -1.31 -3.68
CA ILE A 32 1.45 -0.62 -3.38
C ILE A 32 2.36 -0.63 -4.62
N PRO A 33 1.94 -0.05 -5.77
CA PRO A 33 2.87 0.17 -6.87
C PRO A 33 4.09 1.02 -6.45
N PRO A 34 5.16 1.02 -7.24
CA PRO A 34 6.33 1.84 -6.97
C PRO A 34 5.97 3.32 -6.79
N GLU A 35 6.59 3.96 -5.80
CA GLU A 35 6.51 5.39 -5.53
C GLU A 35 5.12 6.00 -5.19
N THR A 36 4.06 5.22 -4.91
CA THR A 36 2.73 5.81 -4.67
C THR A 36 2.65 6.77 -3.47
N ILE A 37 3.54 6.66 -2.49
CA ILE A 37 3.66 7.65 -1.41
C ILE A 37 3.91 9.06 -1.95
N LYS A 38 4.71 9.19 -3.02
CA LYS A 38 4.99 10.48 -3.64
C LYS A 38 3.72 11.08 -4.24
N ASP A 39 2.82 10.24 -4.72
CA ASP A 39 1.51 10.68 -5.21
C ASP A 39 0.65 11.18 -4.05
N SER A 40 0.57 10.45 -2.93
CA SER A 40 -0.14 10.93 -1.73
C SER A 40 0.38 12.29 -1.28
N MET A 41 1.70 12.49 -1.24
CA MET A 41 2.32 13.76 -0.88
C MET A 41 1.97 14.88 -1.87
N ARG A 42 2.06 14.63 -3.18
CA ARG A 42 1.74 15.63 -4.21
C ARG A 42 0.27 16.02 -4.18
N LEU A 43 -0.62 15.09 -3.87
CA LEU A 43 -2.06 15.32 -3.74
C LEU A 43 -2.46 15.93 -2.39
N GLY A 44 -1.50 16.17 -1.48
CA GLY A 44 -1.79 16.69 -0.13
C GLY A 44 -2.51 15.69 0.79
N LEU A 45 -2.53 14.41 0.43
CA LEU A 45 -3.13 13.34 1.22
C LEU A 45 -2.21 12.95 2.37
N GLU A 46 -2.79 12.41 3.45
CA GLU A 46 -2.00 11.81 4.50
C GLU A 46 -1.21 10.61 3.93
N VAL A 47 0.10 10.56 4.22
CA VAL A 47 0.91 9.39 3.87
C VAL A 47 0.38 8.17 4.64
N PRO A 48 -0.05 7.10 3.93
CA PRO A 48 -0.68 5.95 4.56
C PRO A 48 0.28 5.21 5.50
N ARG A 49 -0.31 4.65 6.56
CA ARG A 49 0.36 3.74 7.49
C ARG A 49 -0.20 2.32 7.46
N VAL A 50 -1.38 2.14 6.83
CA VAL A 50 -2.02 0.84 6.63
C VAL A 50 -2.08 0.60 5.14
N PHE A 51 -1.55 -0.53 4.70
CA PHE A 51 -1.55 -0.94 3.31
C PHE A 51 -2.23 -2.29 3.18
N VAL A 52 -3.18 -2.40 2.26
CA VAL A 52 -3.80 -3.66 1.87
C VAL A 52 -3.02 -4.20 0.67
N VAL A 53 -2.31 -5.29 0.92
CA VAL A 53 -1.47 -5.95 -0.09
C VAL A 53 -2.38 -6.70 -1.06
N PRO A 54 -2.27 -6.46 -2.38
CA PRO A 54 -3.03 -7.22 -3.38
C PRO A 54 -2.73 -8.73 -3.27
N VAL A 55 -3.72 -9.57 -3.60
CA VAL A 55 -3.51 -11.01 -3.74
C VAL A 55 -2.50 -11.28 -4.88
N GLU A 56 -2.72 -10.63 -6.02
CA GLU A 56 -1.77 -10.60 -7.13
C GLU A 56 -0.72 -9.51 -6.89
N ARG A 57 0.39 -9.89 -6.24
CA ARG A 57 1.47 -8.96 -5.85
C ARG A 57 2.37 -8.56 -7.01
N PHE A 58 2.30 -9.26 -8.13
CA PHE A 58 3.13 -9.01 -9.30
C PHE A 58 2.28 -9.13 -10.57
N CYS A 59 2.35 -8.11 -11.43
CA CYS A 59 1.78 -8.24 -12.76
C CYS A 59 2.71 -9.07 -13.64
N ARG A 60 2.29 -10.30 -13.96
CA ARG A 60 3.10 -11.27 -14.71
C ARG A 60 3.08 -11.05 -16.23
N GLU A 61 2.19 -10.22 -16.74
CA GLU A 61 2.17 -9.86 -18.15
C GLU A 61 3.40 -9.03 -18.47
N ILE A 62 4.20 -9.46 -19.45
CA ILE A 62 5.39 -8.73 -19.88
C ILE A 62 5.02 -7.83 -21.06
N GLY A 63 5.18 -6.52 -20.91
CA GLY A 63 4.94 -5.55 -21.96
C GLY A 63 5.49 -4.16 -21.61
N PRO A 64 5.30 -3.14 -22.47
CA PRO A 64 5.82 -1.78 -22.24
C PRO A 64 5.31 -1.12 -20.96
N ALA A 65 4.29 -1.69 -20.32
CA ALA A 65 3.63 -1.16 -19.12
C ALA A 65 3.43 -2.20 -17.99
N LEU A 66 3.82 -3.47 -18.15
CA LEU A 66 3.45 -4.55 -17.22
C LEU A 66 4.64 -5.52 -17.03
N GLY A 67 4.81 -5.99 -15.78
CA GLY A 67 6.07 -6.47 -15.20
C GLY A 67 6.42 -5.76 -13.89
N ILE A 68 5.45 -5.07 -13.28
CA ILE A 68 5.64 -4.27 -12.08
C ILE A 68 5.24 -5.03 -10.81
N ASN A 69 5.99 -4.78 -9.74
CA ASN A 69 5.62 -5.17 -8.39
C ASN A 69 4.46 -4.28 -7.92
N LEU A 70 3.32 -4.88 -7.57
CA LEU A 70 2.15 -4.20 -7.03
C LEU A 70 2.14 -4.16 -5.49
N ALA A 71 3.16 -4.74 -4.87
CA ALA A 71 3.38 -4.83 -3.44
C ALA A 71 4.80 -4.34 -3.08
N GLU A 72 5.23 -3.18 -3.59
CA GLU A 72 6.51 -2.55 -3.24
C GLU A 72 6.42 -1.91 -1.82
N PHE A 73 6.34 -2.76 -0.80
CA PHE A 73 6.14 -2.34 0.60
C PHE A 73 7.41 -1.80 1.29
N GLU A 74 8.59 -2.02 0.73
CA GLU A 74 9.87 -1.67 1.37
C GLU A 74 10.06 -0.16 1.49
N PHE A 75 9.96 0.56 0.36
CA PHE A 75 10.05 2.01 0.36
C PHE A 75 9.04 2.69 1.32
N PRO A 76 7.73 2.34 1.32
CA PRO A 76 6.78 2.92 2.26
C PRO A 76 7.02 2.53 3.72
N ALA A 77 7.52 1.32 3.98
CA ALA A 77 7.93 0.92 5.33
C ALA A 77 9.11 1.76 5.82
N TYR A 78 10.17 1.89 5.01
CA TYR A 78 11.35 2.68 5.35
C TYR A 78 11.04 4.16 5.51
N PHE A 79 10.25 4.75 4.61
CA PHE A 79 9.87 6.15 4.71
C PHE A 79 9.11 6.42 6.02
N ASN A 80 8.10 5.60 6.34
CA ASN A 80 7.36 5.76 7.60
C ASN A 80 8.26 5.54 8.82
N PHE A 81 9.16 4.55 8.80
CA PHE A 81 10.03 4.24 9.93
C PHE A 81 11.12 5.30 10.15
N PHE A 82 11.93 5.59 9.13
CA PHE A 82 13.09 6.48 9.27
C PHE A 82 12.71 7.95 9.29
N VAL A 83 11.76 8.38 8.45
CA VAL A 83 11.37 9.79 8.30
C VAL A 83 10.23 10.15 9.25
N ARG A 84 9.14 9.37 9.27
CA ARG A 84 7.96 9.69 10.10
C ARG A 84 8.01 9.11 11.51
N LYS A 85 8.99 8.26 11.84
CA LYS A 85 9.09 7.53 13.12
C LYS A 85 7.81 6.75 13.46
N LYS A 86 7.14 6.21 12.45
CA LYS A 86 5.90 5.41 12.56
C LYS A 86 6.11 4.02 11.98
N LYS A 87 5.42 3.03 12.55
CA LYS A 87 5.35 1.67 11.98
C LYS A 87 4.21 1.59 10.95
N VAL A 88 4.46 0.84 9.88
CA VAL A 88 3.43 0.47 8.90
C VAL A 88 2.74 -0.83 9.31
N VAL A 89 1.50 -1.00 8.85
CA VAL A 89 0.73 -2.24 8.96
C VAL A 89 0.44 -2.72 7.55
N LEU A 90 0.84 -3.95 7.24
CA LEU A 90 0.49 -4.63 6.00
C LEU A 90 -0.67 -5.59 6.30
N VAL A 91 -1.79 -5.41 5.62
CA VAL A 91 -2.94 -6.32 5.66
C VAL A 91 -2.80 -7.26 4.48
N VAL A 92 -2.75 -8.55 4.78
CA VAL A 92 -2.54 -9.63 3.81
C VAL A 92 -3.70 -10.63 3.85
N ASP A 93 -3.83 -11.41 2.79
CA ASP A 93 -4.93 -12.37 2.60
C ASP A 93 -4.69 -13.75 3.23
N SER A 94 -3.45 -14.07 3.60
CA SER A 94 -3.08 -15.40 4.14
C SER A 94 -1.80 -15.38 4.99
N ASP A 95 -1.65 -16.36 5.88
CA ASP A 95 -0.43 -16.55 6.67
C ASP A 95 0.81 -16.85 5.80
N GLU A 96 0.60 -17.48 4.64
CA GLU A 96 1.67 -17.72 3.67
C GLU A 96 2.18 -16.41 3.07
N ALA A 97 1.29 -15.49 2.74
CA ALA A 97 1.66 -14.14 2.32
C ALA A 97 2.49 -13.42 3.38
N GLU A 98 2.06 -13.49 4.64
CA GLU A 98 2.79 -12.90 5.75
C GLU A 98 4.21 -13.48 5.86
N ARG A 99 4.35 -14.81 5.86
CA ARG A 99 5.65 -15.48 5.95
C ARG A 99 6.57 -15.06 4.81
N ASN A 100 6.09 -15.08 3.56
CA ASN A 100 6.89 -14.71 2.40
C ASN A 100 7.35 -13.24 2.46
N ILE A 101 6.46 -12.32 2.87
CA ILE A 101 6.80 -10.91 3.03
C ILE A 101 7.85 -10.73 4.13
N ARG A 102 7.71 -11.42 5.26
CA ARG A 102 8.71 -11.36 6.35
C ARG A 102 10.06 -11.88 5.92
N SER A 103 10.12 -13.02 5.23
CA SER A 103 11.38 -13.58 4.71
C SER A 103 12.09 -12.61 3.77
N VAL A 104 11.37 -11.99 2.83
CA VAL A 104 11.94 -10.97 1.93
C VAL A 104 12.47 -9.76 2.71
N PHE A 105 11.72 -9.29 3.71
CA PHE A 105 12.13 -8.15 4.53
C PHE A 105 13.35 -8.45 5.40
N GLU A 106 13.50 -9.68 5.89
CA GLU A 106 14.66 -10.14 6.68
C GLU A 106 15.91 -10.39 5.82
N GLU A 107 15.76 -10.83 4.56
CA GLU A 107 16.91 -11.01 3.66
C GLU A 107 17.52 -9.68 3.19
N THR A 108 16.72 -8.61 3.19
CA THR A 108 17.13 -7.29 2.67
C THR A 108 17.75 -6.39 3.76
N LEU A 109 17.79 -6.85 5.03
CA LEU A 109 18.20 -6.08 6.21
C LEU A 109 19.21 -6.84 7.08
#